data_AF-A0A382PEU5-F1
#
_entry.id   AF-A0A382PEU5-F1
#
_cell.length_a   1.000
_cell.length_b   1.000
_cell.length_c   1.000
_cell.angle_alpha   90.00
_cell.angle_beta   90.00
_cell.angle_gamma   90.00
#
_symmetry.space_group_name_H-M   'P 1'
#
loop_
_entity.id
_entity.type
_entity.pdbx_description
1 polymer ?
#
loop_
_entity_poly.entity_id
_entity_poly.type
_entity_poly.pdbx_seq_one_letter_code
_entity_poly.pdbx_strand_id
1 'polypeptide(L)'
;MPPEIIPFRLFSFCRWVSVLGLTLLLGCTDAPSPSLQTSDFVDALRENGFAPEIIETVVPTHETGGKSELRLRVEGFDYNLGEYDLSSSESIRRLRDEKFRPGSENNSTPYTFENLNLVLTCDQRPDSDHLEVFRGIRPPIDIRQAGWFLYPLGICLTIAVFIFVERWFALRRSRTIPKYIEDSLHSGQIPDGEMSDRSAAERLSSVA
;
A
#
# COMPACT_ATOMS: atom_id res chain seq x y z
N MET A 1 4.52 4.06 58.23
CA MET A 1 5.38 3.99 57.04
C MET A 1 4.72 4.83 55.94
N PRO A 2 5.28 5.99 55.59
CA PRO A 2 4.72 6.80 54.51
C PRO A 2 4.95 6.09 53.17
N PRO A 3 3.95 6.05 52.26
CA PRO A 3 4.14 5.49 50.94
C PRO A 3 5.03 6.42 50.11
N GLU A 4 6.19 5.92 49.68
CA GLU A 4 7.03 6.58 48.69
C GLU A 4 6.24 6.82 47.41
N ILE A 5 6.05 8.10 47.09
CA ILE A 5 5.46 8.56 45.85
C ILE A 5 6.53 8.40 44.78
N ILE A 6 6.40 7.42 43.90
CA ILE A 6 7.23 7.31 42.68
C ILE A 6 6.59 8.21 41.61
N PRO A 7 7.17 9.38 41.27
CA PRO A 7 6.70 10.16 40.14
C PRO A 7 7.01 9.38 38.86
N PHE A 8 5.98 8.81 38.23
CA PHE A 8 6.13 8.09 36.98
C PHE A 8 6.60 9.08 35.90
N ARG A 9 7.85 8.91 35.47
CA ARG A 9 8.54 9.77 34.51
C ARG A 9 7.78 9.81 33.17
N LEU A 10 6.99 10.87 32.96
CA LEU A 10 6.43 11.27 31.67
C LEU A 10 7.54 11.50 30.61
N PHE A 11 8.79 11.67 31.05
CA PHE A 11 9.98 11.93 30.23
C PHE A 11 10.43 10.77 29.33
N SER A 12 9.94 9.54 29.51
CA SER A 12 10.38 8.41 28.67
C SER A 12 9.55 8.26 27.38
N PHE A 13 8.26 8.61 27.40
CA PHE A 13 7.35 8.35 26.29
C PHE A 13 7.54 9.30 25.09
N CYS A 14 7.89 10.58 25.31
CA CYS A 14 8.21 11.50 24.21
C CYS A 14 9.39 11.03 23.34
N ARG A 15 10.35 10.29 23.91
CA ARG A 15 11.46 9.72 23.13
C ARG A 15 11.01 8.59 22.21
N TRP A 16 10.03 7.79 22.60
CA TRP A 16 9.50 6.71 21.77
C TRP A 16 8.58 7.22 20.65
N VAL A 17 7.76 8.24 20.91
CA VAL A 17 6.92 8.88 19.89
C VAL A 17 7.78 9.60 18.83
N SER A 18 8.88 10.23 19.25
CA SER A 18 9.82 10.89 18.33
C SER A 18 10.56 9.89 17.43
N VAL A 19 10.94 8.73 17.98
CA VAL A 19 11.59 7.65 17.20
C VAL A 19 10.63 7.01 16.20
N LEU A 20 9.37 6.75 16.59
CA LEU A 20 8.37 6.15 15.69
C LEU A 20 7.96 7.12 14.56
N GLY A 21 7.87 8.43 14.87
CA GLY A 21 7.62 9.48 13.87
C GLY A 21 8.77 9.66 12.88
N LEU A 22 10.03 9.57 13.36
CA LEU A 22 11.22 9.65 12.49
C LEU A 22 11.36 8.43 11.56
N THR A 23 10.99 7.23 12.01
CA THR A 23 11.01 6.03 11.14
C THR A 23 9.99 6.07 10.02
N LEU A 24 8.87 6.78 10.19
CA LEU A 24 7.86 6.96 9.14
C LEU A 24 8.23 8.06 8.13
N LEU A 25 9.10 9.00 8.50
CA LEU A 25 9.51 10.12 7.64
C LEU A 25 10.76 9.82 6.79
N LEU A 26 11.61 8.88 7.18
CA LEU A 26 12.84 8.52 6.43
C LEU A 26 12.69 7.32 5.48
N GLY A 27 11.49 6.82 5.26
CA GLY A 27 11.22 5.74 4.32
C GLY A 27 11.28 6.18 2.86
N CYS A 28 12.44 6.63 2.38
CA CYS A 28 12.73 6.71 0.94
C CYS A 28 12.80 5.28 0.41
N THR A 29 11.66 4.73 0.01
CA THR A 29 11.61 3.43 -0.67
C THR A 29 11.86 3.70 -2.15
N ASP A 30 13.09 3.51 -2.62
CA ASP A 30 13.44 3.46 -4.06
C ASP A 30 12.83 2.19 -4.70
N ALA A 31 11.50 2.12 -4.67
CA ALA A 31 10.75 1.09 -5.36
C ALA A 31 10.74 1.42 -6.87
N PRO A 32 10.99 0.42 -7.73
CA PRO A 32 10.93 0.58 -9.17
C PRO A 32 9.52 0.98 -9.61
N SER A 33 9.42 1.79 -10.67
CA SER A 33 8.14 2.23 -11.24
C SER A 33 7.23 1.04 -11.59
N PRO A 34 5.90 1.15 -11.40
CA PRO A 34 4.97 0.09 -11.74
C PRO A 34 5.12 -0.26 -13.22
N SER A 35 5.44 -1.52 -13.50
CA SER A 35 5.61 -2.07 -14.83
C SER A 35 4.77 -3.34 -14.94
N LEU A 36 4.07 -3.49 -16.06
CA LEU A 36 3.34 -4.68 -16.43
C LEU A 36 4.29 -5.71 -17.01
N GLN A 37 4.07 -6.98 -16.68
CA GLN A 37 4.81 -8.09 -17.26
C GLN A 37 4.04 -8.68 -18.44
N THR A 38 4.77 -9.31 -19.37
CA THR A 38 4.16 -10.05 -20.49
C THR A 38 3.29 -11.20 -19.99
N SER A 39 3.63 -11.82 -18.86
CA SER A 39 2.82 -12.85 -18.18
C SER A 39 1.45 -12.33 -17.73
N ASP A 40 1.37 -11.09 -17.26
CA ASP A 40 0.11 -10.51 -16.75
C ASP A 40 -0.95 -10.45 -17.85
N PHE A 41 -0.53 -10.21 -19.11
CA PHE A 41 -1.42 -10.28 -20.26
C PHE A 41 -1.86 -11.70 -20.60
N VAL A 42 -0.95 -12.67 -20.54
CA VAL A 42 -1.29 -14.09 -20.79
C VAL A 42 -2.27 -14.60 -19.75
N ASP A 43 -2.09 -14.24 -18.49
CA ASP A 43 -2.98 -14.62 -17.40
C ASP A 43 -4.34 -13.93 -17.53
N ALA A 44 -4.36 -12.63 -17.85
CA ALA A 44 -5.61 -11.91 -18.12
C ALA A 44 -6.40 -12.50 -19.30
N LEU A 45 -5.73 -12.95 -20.36
CA LEU A 45 -6.38 -13.66 -21.47
C LEU A 45 -7.01 -14.97 -20.99
N ARG A 46 -6.32 -15.75 -20.16
CA ARG A 46 -6.84 -17.00 -19.59
C ARG A 46 -8.04 -16.77 -18.67
N GLU A 47 -8.00 -15.73 -17.85
CA GLU A 47 -9.11 -15.36 -16.96
C GLU A 47 -10.38 -14.97 -17.73
N ASN A 48 -10.22 -14.37 -18.92
CA ASN A 48 -11.34 -14.01 -19.80
C ASN A 48 -11.79 -15.18 -20.70
N GLY A 49 -11.26 -16.40 -20.49
CA GLY A 49 -11.69 -17.61 -21.20
C GLY A 49 -10.96 -17.90 -22.51
N PHE A 50 -9.96 -17.09 -22.86
CA PHE A 50 -9.12 -17.34 -24.04
C PHE A 50 -8.03 -18.36 -23.73
N ALA A 51 -7.65 -19.17 -24.71
CA ALA A 51 -6.57 -20.16 -24.59
C ALA A 51 -5.32 -19.67 -25.37
N PRO A 52 -4.47 -18.81 -24.79
CA PRO A 52 -3.26 -18.35 -25.46
C PRO A 52 -2.22 -19.47 -25.56
N GLU A 53 -1.73 -19.72 -26.78
CA GLU A 53 -0.60 -20.56 -27.07
C GLU A 53 0.68 -19.71 -27.14
N ILE A 54 1.65 -20.01 -26.29
CA ILE A 54 2.94 -19.30 -26.30
C ILE A 54 3.82 -19.97 -27.35
N ILE A 55 4.09 -19.27 -28.45
CA ILE A 55 4.88 -19.80 -29.57
C ILE A 55 6.37 -19.70 -29.24
N GLU A 56 6.83 -18.50 -28.89
CA GLU A 56 8.25 -18.21 -28.66
C GLU A 56 8.42 -17.16 -27.56
N THR A 57 9.36 -17.43 -26.66
CA THR A 57 9.90 -16.43 -25.74
C THR A 57 11.22 -15.96 -26.32
N VAL A 58 11.23 -14.80 -26.95
CA VAL A 58 12.44 -14.27 -27.59
C VAL A 58 13.20 -13.48 -26.54
N VAL A 59 14.39 -13.96 -26.17
CA VAL A 59 15.33 -13.17 -25.38
C VAL A 59 15.75 -12.00 -26.26
N PRO A 60 15.58 -10.74 -25.83
CA PRO A 60 15.82 -9.59 -26.67
C PRO A 60 17.26 -9.63 -27.18
N THR A 61 17.40 -9.67 -28.50
CA THR A 61 18.70 -9.45 -29.13
C THR A 61 19.01 -7.96 -28.99
N HIS A 62 20.27 -7.55 -28.92
CA HIS A 62 20.69 -6.15 -28.70
C HIS A 62 20.03 -5.09 -29.64
N GLU A 63 19.37 -5.54 -30.72
CA GLU A 63 18.64 -4.72 -31.70
C GLU A 63 17.14 -4.52 -31.39
N THR A 64 16.48 -5.45 -30.69
CA THR A 64 15.08 -5.33 -30.23
C THR A 64 15.07 -4.83 -28.79
N GLY A 65 14.98 -3.52 -28.60
CA GLY A 65 15.20 -2.82 -27.33
C GLY A 65 14.15 -3.00 -26.23
N GLY A 66 13.41 -4.11 -26.22
CA GLY A 66 12.55 -4.53 -25.12
C GLY A 66 13.33 -5.30 -24.04
N LYS A 67 12.80 -5.34 -22.83
CA LYS A 67 13.24 -6.21 -21.73
C LYS A 67 12.84 -7.66 -21.99
N SER A 68 11.69 -7.89 -22.63
CA SER A 68 11.24 -9.21 -23.08
C SER A 68 10.34 -9.07 -24.31
N GLU A 69 10.41 -10.03 -25.23
CA GLU A 69 9.48 -10.13 -26.37
C GLU A 69 8.83 -11.53 -26.35
N LEU A 70 7.51 -11.55 -26.43
CA LEU A 70 6.71 -12.77 -26.33
C LEU A 70 5.80 -12.88 -27.56
N ARG A 71 5.91 -13.99 -28.27
CA ARG A 71 5.01 -14.31 -29.39
C ARG A 71 3.89 -15.21 -28.92
N LEU A 72 2.67 -14.76 -29.11
CA LEU A 72 1.45 -15.41 -28.63
C LEU A 72 0.52 -15.67 -29.82
N ARG A 73 -0.14 -16.82 -29.80
CA ARG A 73 -1.26 -17.11 -30.69
C ARG A 73 -2.53 -17.30 -29.88
N VAL A 74 -3.58 -16.57 -30.23
CA VAL A 74 -4.88 -16.65 -29.58
C VAL A 74 -5.93 -16.80 -30.67
N GLU A 75 -6.64 -17.93 -30.69
CA GLU A 75 -7.76 -18.19 -31.61
C GLU A 75 -7.43 -17.95 -33.10
N GLY A 76 -6.18 -18.20 -33.48
CA GLY A 76 -5.69 -18.03 -34.86
C GLY A 76 -5.12 -16.64 -35.19
N PHE A 77 -5.09 -15.72 -34.23
CA PHE A 77 -4.38 -14.44 -34.35
C PHE A 77 -2.98 -14.54 -33.77
N ASP A 78 -1.98 -14.05 -34.53
CA ASP A 78 -0.59 -13.98 -34.10
C ASP A 78 -0.29 -12.58 -33.54
N TYR A 79 0.22 -12.56 -32.31
CA TYR A 79 0.53 -11.38 -31.52
C TYR A 79 2.01 -11.36 -31.13
N ASN A 80 2.66 -10.21 -31.32
CA ASN A 80 3.98 -9.94 -30.79
C ASN A 80 3.85 -8.93 -29.64
N LEU A 81 4.20 -9.35 -28.43
CA LEU A 81 4.11 -8.55 -27.22
C LEU A 81 5.51 -8.16 -26.73
N GLY A 82 5.83 -6.88 -26.77
CA GLY A 82 7.08 -6.32 -26.27
C GLY A 82 6.90 -5.66 -24.90
N GLU A 83 7.76 -6.01 -23.93
CA GLU A 83 7.90 -5.32 -22.64
C GLU A 83 9.07 -4.35 -22.71
N TYR A 84 8.86 -3.09 -22.33
CA TYR A 84 9.92 -2.07 -22.25
C TYR A 84 10.22 -1.72 -20.80
N ASP A 85 11.49 -1.50 -20.50
CA ASP A 85 11.89 -1.00 -19.20
C ASP A 85 11.70 0.53 -19.17
N LEU A 86 10.79 1.06 -18.36
CA LEU A 86 10.57 2.51 -18.27
C LEU A 86 11.59 3.23 -17.38
N SER A 87 12.48 2.50 -16.71
CA SER A 87 13.50 3.12 -15.84
C SER A 87 14.68 3.70 -16.62
N SER A 88 14.95 3.18 -17.82
CA SER A 88 16.03 3.66 -18.69
C SER A 88 15.55 4.71 -19.68
N SER A 89 16.32 5.79 -19.82
CA SER A 89 16.01 6.84 -20.80
C SER A 89 16.16 6.37 -22.25
N GLU A 90 16.97 5.33 -22.50
CA GLU A 90 17.19 4.77 -23.84
C GLU A 90 15.97 3.97 -24.33
N SER A 91 15.39 3.14 -23.47
CA SER A 91 14.18 2.37 -23.78
C SER A 91 12.96 3.28 -23.98
N ILE A 92 12.85 4.40 -23.24
CA ILE A 92 11.81 5.42 -23.50
C ILE A 92 11.97 6.04 -24.88
N ARG A 93 13.21 6.35 -25.30
CA ARG A 93 13.48 6.85 -26.65
C ARG A 93 13.11 5.82 -27.71
N ARG A 94 13.48 4.55 -27.50
CA ARG A 94 13.16 3.46 -28.43
C ARG A 94 11.67 3.18 -28.53
N LEU A 95 10.94 3.17 -27.42
CA LEU A 95 9.47 3.07 -27.41
C LEU A 95 8.85 4.19 -28.25
N ARG A 96 9.39 5.41 -28.14
CA ARG A 96 8.97 6.54 -28.98
C ARG A 96 9.35 6.33 -30.45
N ASP A 97 10.55 5.85 -30.74
CA ASP A 97 10.99 5.63 -32.12
C ASP A 97 10.19 4.53 -32.81
N GLU A 98 9.81 3.47 -32.08
CA GLU A 98 8.98 2.38 -32.57
C GLU A 98 7.55 2.82 -32.87
N LYS A 99 6.99 3.71 -32.02
CA LYS A 99 5.73 4.40 -32.29
C LYS A 99 5.75 5.21 -33.59
N PHE A 100 6.91 5.77 -33.94
CA PHE A 100 7.09 6.59 -35.14
C PHE A 100 7.59 5.81 -36.35
N ARG A 101 7.86 4.50 -36.23
CA ARG A 101 8.40 3.72 -37.33
C ARG A 101 7.28 3.44 -38.35
N PRO A 102 7.28 4.07 -39.54
CA PRO A 102 6.32 3.72 -40.57
C PRO A 102 6.58 2.27 -41.00
N GLY A 103 5.51 1.51 -41.17
CA GLY A 103 5.55 0.08 -41.47
C GLY A 103 6.53 -0.26 -42.59
N SER A 104 7.28 -1.35 -42.38
CA SER A 104 8.12 -1.99 -43.39
C SER A 104 7.33 -2.23 -44.69
N GLU A 105 8.04 -2.16 -45.83
CA GLU A 105 7.59 -2.14 -47.24
C GLU A 105 6.71 -3.31 -47.75
N ASN A 106 6.07 -4.08 -46.86
CA ASN A 106 5.11 -5.11 -47.24
C ASN A 106 3.68 -4.59 -47.02
N ASN A 107 2.76 -4.94 -47.93
CA ASN A 107 1.46 -4.29 -48.20
C ASN A 107 0.41 -4.24 -47.07
N SER A 108 0.80 -4.41 -45.82
CA SER A 108 -0.06 -4.26 -44.64
C SER A 108 0.73 -3.52 -43.56
N THR A 109 0.26 -2.32 -43.21
CA THR A 109 0.75 -1.62 -42.02
C THR A 109 0.37 -2.43 -40.79
N PRO A 110 1.34 -2.92 -39.98
CA PRO A 110 1.02 -3.67 -38.78
C PRO A 110 0.24 -2.78 -37.79
N TYR A 111 -0.71 -3.39 -37.08
CA TYR A 111 -1.47 -2.72 -36.04
C TYR A 111 -0.69 -2.75 -34.72
N THR A 112 -0.38 -1.58 -34.19
CA THR A 112 0.35 -1.42 -32.93
C THR A 112 -0.57 -0.82 -31.86
N PHE A 113 -0.61 -1.43 -30.68
CA PHE A 113 -1.35 -0.96 -29.51
C PHE A 113 -0.42 -0.86 -28.30
N GLU A 114 -0.61 0.18 -27.49
CA GLU A 114 0.24 0.48 -26.32
C GLU A 114 -0.60 0.39 -25.04
N ASN A 115 -0.05 -0.25 -24.00
CA ASN A 115 -0.55 -0.16 -22.62
C ASN A 115 0.63 -0.03 -21.65
N LEU A 116 0.85 1.18 -21.12
CA LEU A 116 1.97 1.53 -20.25
C LEU A 116 3.34 1.17 -20.87
N ASN A 117 3.94 0.08 -20.38
CA ASN A 117 5.24 -0.42 -20.81
C ASN A 117 5.14 -1.63 -21.75
N LEU A 118 3.92 -2.07 -22.08
CA LEU A 118 3.66 -3.15 -23.02
C LEU A 118 3.25 -2.59 -24.39
N VAL A 119 3.77 -3.20 -25.45
CA VAL A 119 3.42 -2.91 -26.84
C VAL A 119 2.96 -4.20 -27.50
N LEU A 120 1.77 -4.17 -28.06
CA LEU A 120 1.18 -5.29 -28.80
C LEU A 120 1.21 -4.96 -30.30
N THR A 121 1.86 -5.80 -31.09
CA THR A 121 1.94 -5.69 -32.56
C THR A 121 1.26 -6.87 -33.22
N CYS A 122 0.44 -6.59 -34.22
CA CYS A 122 -0.38 -7.58 -34.94
C CYS A 122 -0.32 -7.30 -36.44
N ASP A 123 -0.22 -8.35 -37.26
CA ASP A 123 -0.28 -8.20 -38.73
C ASP A 123 -1.71 -8.02 -39.24
N GLN A 124 -2.68 -8.56 -38.49
CA GLN A 124 -4.11 -8.49 -38.78
C GLN A 124 -4.83 -7.62 -37.76
N ARG A 125 -6.00 -7.10 -38.12
CA ARG A 125 -6.84 -6.34 -37.20
C ARG A 125 -7.29 -7.29 -36.08
N PRO A 126 -6.88 -7.04 -34.82
CA PRO A 126 -7.22 -7.95 -33.73
C PRO A 126 -8.70 -7.83 -33.37
N ASP A 127 -9.21 -8.89 -32.76
CA ASP A 127 -10.56 -8.88 -32.22
C ASP A 127 -10.72 -7.79 -31.14
N SER A 128 -11.92 -7.21 -31.03
CA SER A 128 -12.21 -6.17 -30.03
C SER A 128 -11.97 -6.68 -28.62
N ASP A 129 -12.30 -7.94 -28.37
CA ASP A 129 -12.31 -8.53 -27.05
C ASP A 129 -10.88 -8.69 -26.51
N HIS A 130 -9.94 -9.12 -27.37
CA HIS A 130 -8.52 -9.18 -27.03
C HIS A 130 -7.94 -7.80 -26.71
N LEU A 131 -8.37 -6.77 -27.45
CA LEU A 131 -7.96 -5.38 -27.20
C LEU A 131 -8.54 -4.82 -25.91
N GLU A 132 -9.76 -5.19 -25.56
CA GLU A 132 -10.38 -4.78 -24.29
C GLU A 132 -9.65 -5.41 -23.10
N VAL A 133 -9.29 -6.69 -23.17
CA VAL A 133 -8.44 -7.34 -22.17
C VAL A 133 -7.08 -6.64 -22.08
N PHE A 134 -6.43 -6.40 -23.22
CA PHE A 134 -5.13 -5.72 -23.25
C PHE A 134 -5.17 -4.33 -22.59
N ARG A 135 -6.21 -3.53 -22.87
CA ARG A 135 -6.41 -2.20 -22.28
C ARG A 135 -6.89 -2.24 -20.82
N GLY A 136 -7.55 -3.33 -20.43
CA GLY A 136 -8.11 -3.52 -19.09
C GLY A 136 -7.05 -3.84 -18.04
N ILE A 137 -5.91 -4.40 -18.46
CA ILE A 137 -4.82 -4.75 -17.54
C ILE A 137 -4.25 -3.48 -16.90
N ARG A 138 -4.20 -3.51 -15.57
CA ARG A 138 -3.63 -2.46 -14.74
C ARG A 138 -2.50 -3.03 -13.90
N PRO A 139 -1.41 -2.27 -13.71
CA PRO A 139 -0.35 -2.71 -12.82
C PRO A 139 -0.89 -2.81 -11.40
N PRO A 140 -0.33 -3.71 -10.58
CA PRO A 140 -0.65 -3.76 -9.16
C PRO A 140 -0.44 -2.38 -8.55
N ILE A 141 -1.36 -1.98 -7.66
CA ILE A 141 -1.30 -0.67 -7.00
C ILE A 141 -0.01 -0.61 -6.19
N ASP A 142 0.93 0.21 -6.64
CA ASP A 142 2.16 0.47 -5.91
C ASP A 142 1.88 1.43 -4.74
N ILE A 143 2.56 1.21 -3.62
CA ILE A 143 2.42 1.96 -2.37
C ILE A 143 2.74 3.45 -2.60
N ARG A 144 3.51 3.78 -3.65
CA ARG A 144 3.75 5.16 -4.12
C ARG A 144 2.49 5.85 -4.64
N GLN A 145 1.56 5.15 -5.28
CA GLN A 145 0.26 5.72 -5.71
C GLN A 145 -0.64 6.03 -4.50
N ALA A 146 -0.56 5.20 -3.45
CA ALA A 146 -1.18 5.49 -2.15
C ALA A 146 -0.42 6.56 -1.33
N GLY A 147 0.76 6.98 -1.81
CA GLY A 147 1.81 7.63 -1.03
C GLY A 147 1.39 8.94 -0.38
N TRP A 148 0.58 9.77 -1.03
CA TRP A 148 0.13 11.02 -0.41
C TRP A 148 -1.00 10.82 0.62
N PHE A 149 -1.90 9.87 0.37
CA PHE A 149 -3.00 9.54 1.30
C PHE A 149 -2.53 8.80 2.55
N LEU A 150 -1.39 8.12 2.48
CA LEU A 150 -0.84 7.37 3.60
C LEU A 150 -0.39 8.28 4.76
N TYR A 151 0.12 9.48 4.47
CA TYR A 151 0.57 10.43 5.50
C TYR A 151 -0.55 10.90 6.44
N PRO A 152 -1.67 11.49 5.97
CA PRO A 152 -2.75 11.90 6.86
C PRO A 152 -3.38 10.70 7.56
N LEU A 153 -3.42 9.53 6.93
CA LEU A 153 -3.94 8.30 7.53
C LEU A 153 -3.04 7.81 8.68
N GLY A 154 -1.72 7.80 8.48
CA GLY A 154 -0.75 7.44 9.52
C GLY A 154 -0.78 8.42 10.70
N ILE A 155 -0.86 9.73 10.43
CA ILE A 155 -1.01 10.76 11.48
C ILE A 155 -2.33 10.58 12.23
N CYS A 156 -3.44 10.36 11.52
CA CYS A 156 -4.74 10.13 12.14
C CYS A 156 -4.71 8.88 13.04
N LEU A 157 -4.14 7.78 12.57
CA LEU A 157 -4.02 6.53 13.32
C LEU A 157 -3.16 6.70 14.57
N THR A 158 -2.03 7.40 14.47
CA THR A 158 -1.16 7.66 15.64
C THR A 158 -1.85 8.54 16.68
N ILE A 159 -2.59 9.58 16.28
CA ILE A 159 -3.39 10.41 17.19
C ILE A 159 -4.52 9.59 17.82
N ALA A 160 -5.21 8.75 17.05
CA ALA A 160 -6.29 7.92 17.56
C ALA A 160 -5.80 6.92 18.61
N VAL A 161 -4.68 6.24 18.35
CA VAL A 161 -4.05 5.33 19.31
C VAL A 161 -3.60 6.08 20.57
N PHE A 162 -3.06 7.29 20.42
CA PHE A 162 -2.68 8.13 21.55
C PHE A 162 -3.88 8.46 22.45
N ILE A 163 -4.96 8.97 21.88
CA ILE A 163 -6.20 9.28 22.62
C ILE A 163 -6.76 8.01 23.26
N PHE A 164 -6.73 6.88 22.56
CA PHE A 164 -7.22 5.61 23.07
C PHE A 164 -6.43 5.16 24.31
N VAL A 165 -5.10 5.25 24.28
CA VAL A 165 -4.24 4.89 25.42
C VAL A 165 -4.47 5.83 26.60
N GLU A 166 -4.58 7.14 26.37
CA GLU A 166 -4.88 8.11 27.44
C GLU A 166 -6.25 7.82 28.08
N ARG A 167 -7.27 7.59 27.25
CA ARG A 167 -8.63 7.29 27.70
C ARG A 167 -8.68 5.96 28.46
N TRP A 168 -7.97 4.94 27.96
CA TRP A 168 -7.86 3.64 28.60
C TRP A 168 -7.19 3.73 29.97
N PHE A 169 -6.14 4.56 30.09
CA PHE A 169 -5.47 4.79 31.37
C PHE A 169 -6.34 5.61 32.34
N ALA A 170 -7.07 6.61 31.86
CA ALA A 170 -8.01 7.39 32.67
C ALA A 170 -9.18 6.54 33.21
N LEU A 171 -9.65 5.56 32.41
CA LEU A 171 -10.67 4.60 32.83
C LEU A 171 -10.13 3.45 33.68
N ARG A 172 -8.81 3.38 33.93
CA ARG A 172 -8.24 2.33 34.78
C ARG A 172 -8.86 2.43 36.16
N ARG A 173 -9.63 1.39 36.51
CA ARG A 173 -10.46 1.22 37.72
C ARG A 173 -9.78 1.63 39.03
N SER A 174 -8.45 1.62 39.08
CA SER A 174 -7.66 2.13 40.20
C SER A 174 -7.87 3.60 40.54
N ARG A 175 -8.47 4.41 39.64
CA ARG A 175 -8.74 5.84 39.88
C ARG A 175 -10.21 6.17 40.09
N THR A 176 -11.13 5.33 39.63
CA THR A 176 -12.57 5.59 39.71
C THR A 176 -13.19 5.10 41.01
N ILE A 177 -12.78 3.94 41.54
CA ILE A 177 -13.18 3.46 42.88
C ILE A 177 -11.96 2.79 43.52
N PRO A 178 -11.32 3.44 44.50
CA PRO A 178 -10.30 2.80 45.32
C PRO A 178 -10.90 1.59 46.05
N LYS A 179 -10.18 0.46 46.08
CA LYS A 179 -10.65 -0.78 46.73
C LYS A 179 -11.05 -0.58 48.20
N TYR A 180 -10.35 0.32 48.91
CA TYR A 180 -10.66 0.60 50.30
C TYR A 180 -12.05 1.25 50.48
N ILE A 181 -12.55 2.00 49.50
CA ILE A 181 -13.90 2.58 49.54
C ILE A 181 -14.95 1.53 49.21
N GLU A 182 -14.64 0.60 48.30
CA GLU A 182 -15.51 -0.54 48.01
C GLU A 182 -15.74 -1.39 49.27
N ASP A 183 -14.68 -1.66 50.03
CA ASP A 183 -14.74 -2.41 51.29
C ASP A 183 -15.45 -1.61 52.41
N SER A 184 -15.24 -0.29 52.49
CA SER A 184 -15.92 0.61 53.44
C SER A 184 -17.42 0.75 53.17
N LEU A 185 -17.83 0.85 51.90
CA LEU A 185 -19.23 0.88 51.49
C LEU A 185 -19.92 -0.45 51.76
N HIS A 186 -19.24 -1.57 51.50
CA HIS A 186 -19.78 -2.90 51.79
C HIS A 186 -19.88 -3.19 53.29
N SER A 187 -19.01 -2.59 54.11
CA SER A 187 -19.02 -2.75 55.57
C SER A 187 -19.90 -1.72 56.31
N GLY A 188 -20.47 -0.75 55.60
CA GLY A 188 -21.35 0.28 56.18
C GLY A 188 -20.62 1.27 57.10
N GLN A 189 -19.29 1.32 57.05
CA GLN A 189 -18.48 2.21 57.88
C GLN A 189 -17.83 3.28 57.01
N ILE A 190 -18.16 4.55 57.24
CA ILE A 190 -17.52 5.69 56.58
C ILE A 190 -16.16 5.89 57.28
N PRO A 191 -15.03 5.82 56.56
CA PRO A 191 -13.71 5.97 57.18
C PRO A 191 -13.44 7.45 57.54
N ASP A 192 -13.19 7.73 58.82
CA ASP A 192 -12.83 9.08 59.36
C ASP A 192 -11.36 9.49 59.11
N GLY A 193 -10.71 8.95 58.08
CA GLY A 193 -9.32 9.25 57.74
C GLY A 193 -9.18 10.46 56.81
N GLU A 194 -8.00 11.10 56.76
CA GLU A 194 -7.67 12.13 55.76
C GLU A 194 -7.80 11.56 54.34
N MET A 195 -8.97 11.78 53.72
CA MET A 195 -9.29 11.35 52.36
C MET A 195 -8.50 12.19 51.35
N SER A 196 -7.96 11.59 50.29
CA SER A 196 -7.17 12.31 49.29
C SER A 196 -8.06 12.77 48.12
N ASP A 197 -7.86 13.96 47.58
CA ASP A 197 -8.67 14.46 46.45
C ASP A 197 -8.38 13.77 45.09
N ARG A 198 -7.81 12.55 45.10
CA ARG A 198 -7.30 11.87 43.89
C ARG A 198 -8.35 11.03 43.16
N SER A 199 -9.48 10.71 43.80
CA SER A 199 -10.56 9.90 43.20
C SER A 199 -11.92 10.60 43.25
N ALA A 200 -12.75 10.36 42.23
CA ALA A 200 -14.11 10.91 42.17
C ALA A 200 -15.01 10.38 43.29
N ALA A 201 -14.82 9.13 43.72
CA ALA A 201 -15.56 8.54 44.82
C ALA A 201 -15.20 9.19 46.17
N GLU A 202 -13.90 9.47 46.42
CA GLU A 202 -13.42 10.18 47.62
C GLU A 202 -14.03 11.58 47.75
N ARG A 203 -14.15 12.30 46.62
CA ARG A 203 -14.74 13.65 46.58
C ARG A 203 -16.25 13.67 46.79
N LEU A 204 -16.94 12.57 46.52
CA LEU A 204 -18.39 12.47 46.75
C LEU A 204 -18.69 12.11 48.20
N SER A 205 -17.87 11.26 48.83
CA SER A 205 -18.03 10.90 50.24
C SER A 205 -17.66 12.03 51.21
N SER A 206 -16.82 12.98 50.82
CA SER A 206 -16.48 14.13 51.68
C SER A 206 -17.51 15.26 51.68
N VAL A 207 -18.43 15.26 50.71
CA VAL A 207 -19.51 16.26 50.58
C VAL A 207 -20.84 15.77 51.20
N ALA A 208 -20.98 14.45 51.38
CA ALA A 208 -22.14 13.82 52.00
C ALA A 208 -22.02 13.81 53.54
#